data_AF-D6E6S3-F1
#
_entry.id   AF-D6E6S3-F1
#
_cell.length_a   1.000
_cell.length_b   1.000
_cell.length_c   1.000
_cell.angle_alpha   90.00
_cell.angle_beta   90.00
_cell.angle_gamma   90.00
#
_symmetry.space_group_name_H-M   'P 1'
#
loop_
_entity.id
_entity.type
_entity.pdbx_description
1 polymer ?
#
loop_
_entity_poly.entity_id
_entity_poly.type
_entity_poly.pdbx_seq_one_letter_code
_entity_poly.pdbx_strand_id
1 'polypeptide(L)'
;MSGKGKGQLGYGERETIERLIMRKESISGIGRAIGRSPSTVEREIKRNGTDSPAGKLAVTTRSICVHQNACAQVDLCGKGCLTPCRKCKDFLCNRLCPEFEAVPCPLLEKPPYCCNGCIELYGYGCTHPYHFYDAKAAHEKATDRKVASRMGIDCTPEELAATTAIVKKGLAQGQSIRHIFAANEGKMCCSWRTYYDYVEDGLIEDVSNIHLPRKVRYRKRKKSGGQERGIPREALVGRTYDDFEKLTEQQRL
;
A
#
# COMPACT_ATOMS: atom_id res chain seq x y z
N MET A 1 5.55 -17.13 -26.30
CA MET A 1 6.00 -16.05 -25.39
C MET A 1 4.76 -15.40 -24.78
N SER A 2 4.24 -15.94 -23.67
CA SER A 2 3.08 -15.36 -22.99
C SER A 2 3.40 -13.92 -22.57
N GLY A 3 2.55 -12.97 -22.95
CA GLY A 3 2.78 -11.55 -22.68
C GLY A 3 3.01 -11.29 -21.19
N LYS A 4 4.04 -10.51 -20.87
CA LYS A 4 4.29 -10.09 -19.48
C LYS A 4 3.08 -9.35 -18.95
N GLY A 5 2.59 -9.73 -17.77
CA GLY A 5 1.41 -9.10 -17.17
C GLY A 5 1.59 -7.60 -17.06
N LYS A 6 0.59 -6.82 -17.48
CA LYS A 6 0.53 -5.36 -17.31
C LYS A 6 -0.39 -5.04 -16.12
N GLY A 7 0.07 -4.19 -15.19
CA GLY A 7 -0.73 -3.79 -14.02
C GLY A 7 0.06 -3.80 -12.71
N GLN A 8 -0.59 -3.36 -11.63
CA GLN A 8 -0.02 -3.43 -10.28
C GLN A 8 0.20 -4.89 -9.87
N LEU A 9 1.25 -5.14 -9.09
CA LEU A 9 1.48 -6.45 -8.49
C LEU A 9 0.35 -6.75 -7.49
N GLY A 10 -0.18 -7.98 -7.53
CA GLY A 10 -1.12 -8.51 -6.54
C GLY A 10 -0.41 -8.96 -5.27
N TYR A 11 -1.17 -9.40 -4.26
CA TYR A 11 -0.61 -9.92 -3.02
C TYR A 11 0.15 -11.25 -3.24
N GLY A 12 -0.44 -12.22 -3.94
CA GLY A 12 0.21 -13.52 -4.20
C GLY A 12 1.49 -13.44 -5.06
N GLU A 13 1.61 -12.43 -5.93
CA GLU A 13 2.87 -12.15 -6.63
C GLU A 13 3.95 -11.68 -5.65
N ARG A 14 3.60 -10.83 -4.67
CA ARG A 14 4.54 -10.38 -3.62
C ARG A 14 4.95 -11.51 -2.69
N GLU A 15 4.04 -12.40 -2.31
CA GLU A 15 4.39 -13.61 -1.53
C GLU A 15 5.38 -14.50 -2.30
N THR A 16 5.20 -14.60 -3.62
CA THR A 16 6.14 -15.34 -4.47
C THR A 16 7.50 -14.66 -4.55
N ILE A 17 7.53 -13.33 -4.66
CA ILE A 17 8.78 -12.56 -4.59
C ILE A 17 9.50 -12.84 -3.26
N GLU A 18 8.81 -12.68 -2.12
CA GLU A 18 9.40 -12.91 -0.79
C GLU A 18 10.02 -14.31 -0.66
N ARG A 19 9.26 -15.35 -1.03
CA ARG A 19 9.70 -16.74 -0.95
C ARG A 19 10.93 -17.01 -1.82
N LEU A 20 10.97 -16.47 -3.03
CA LEU A 20 12.07 -16.70 -3.97
C LEU A 20 13.33 -15.91 -3.59
N ILE A 21 13.17 -14.71 -3.01
CA ILE A 21 14.30 -13.97 -2.42
C ILE A 21 14.94 -14.79 -1.28
N MET A 22 14.13 -15.38 -0.39
CA MET A 22 14.66 -16.23 0.69
C MET A 22 15.46 -17.43 0.15
N ARG A 23 15.09 -17.94 -1.02
CA ARG A 23 15.79 -19.02 -1.74
C ARG A 23 16.99 -18.54 -2.57
N LYS A 24 17.33 -17.24 -2.50
CA LYS A 24 18.41 -16.60 -3.27
C LYS A 24 18.23 -16.69 -4.80
N GLU A 25 16.99 -16.74 -5.26
CA GLU A 25 16.71 -16.72 -6.70
C GLU A 25 17.09 -15.36 -7.31
N SER A 26 17.58 -15.36 -8.55
CA SER A 26 17.91 -14.13 -9.26
C SER A 26 16.66 -13.28 -9.55
N ILE A 27 16.80 -11.95 -9.63
CA ILE A 27 15.68 -11.04 -10.00
C ILE A 27 15.04 -11.46 -11.33
N SER A 28 15.85 -11.93 -12.28
CA SER A 28 15.38 -12.46 -13.56
C SER A 28 14.60 -13.78 -13.41
N GLY A 29 15.04 -14.67 -12.52
CA GLY A 29 14.31 -15.88 -12.16
C GLY A 29 12.97 -15.58 -11.50
N ILE A 30 12.96 -14.67 -10.53
CA ILE A 30 11.74 -14.19 -9.88
C ILE A 30 10.76 -13.61 -10.90
N GLY A 31 11.25 -12.74 -11.80
CA GLY A 31 10.43 -12.14 -12.86
C GLY A 31 9.79 -13.19 -13.78
N ARG A 32 10.54 -14.22 -14.17
CA ARG A 32 9.99 -15.35 -14.95
C ARG A 32 8.91 -16.10 -14.18
N ALA A 33 9.13 -16.38 -12.89
CA ALA A 33 8.19 -17.12 -12.05
C ALA A 33 6.84 -16.41 -11.89
N ILE A 34 6.82 -15.08 -11.80
CA ILE A 34 5.57 -14.30 -11.68
C ILE A 34 5.07 -13.73 -13.02
N GLY A 35 5.74 -14.02 -14.14
CA GLY A 35 5.37 -13.48 -15.46
C GLY A 35 5.54 -11.96 -15.61
N ARG A 36 6.51 -11.36 -14.90
CA ARG A 36 6.80 -9.91 -14.92
C ARG A 36 8.23 -9.62 -15.40
N SER A 37 8.51 -8.37 -15.76
CA SER A 37 9.87 -7.97 -16.12
C SER A 37 10.79 -7.96 -14.87
N PRO A 38 12.09 -8.27 -15.03
CA PRO A 38 13.06 -8.14 -13.94
C PRO A 38 13.07 -6.73 -13.33
N SER A 39 12.96 -5.69 -14.16
CA SER A 39 12.86 -4.29 -13.74
C SER A 39 11.62 -3.96 -12.90
N THR A 40 10.55 -4.76 -13.01
CA THR A 40 9.35 -4.60 -12.17
C THR A 40 9.60 -5.18 -10.78
N VAL A 41 10.22 -6.35 -10.71
CA VAL A 41 10.62 -7.00 -9.45
C VAL A 41 11.63 -6.13 -8.71
N GLU A 42 12.66 -5.63 -9.39
CA GLU A 42 13.66 -4.74 -8.79
C GLU A 42 13.03 -3.48 -8.19
N ARG A 43 12.19 -2.77 -8.96
CA ARG A 43 11.51 -1.57 -8.47
C ARG A 43 10.59 -1.88 -7.30
N GLU A 44 9.91 -3.02 -7.33
CA GLU A 44 9.04 -3.45 -6.22
C GLU A 44 9.85 -3.63 -4.94
N ILE A 45 10.97 -4.36 -4.99
CA ILE A 45 11.79 -4.64 -3.81
C ILE A 45 12.36 -3.35 -3.24
N LYS A 46 12.99 -2.53 -4.09
CA LYS A 46 13.58 -1.24 -3.67
C LYS A 46 12.54 -0.27 -3.08
N ARG A 47 11.34 -0.24 -3.66
CA ARG A 47 10.31 0.76 -3.32
C ARG A 47 9.47 0.36 -2.10
N ASN A 48 9.27 -0.95 -1.89
CA ASN A 48 8.35 -1.46 -0.86
C ASN A 48 9.04 -2.34 0.19
N GLY A 49 10.38 -2.46 0.16
CA GLY A 49 11.16 -3.02 1.27
C GLY A 49 11.00 -2.22 2.56
N THR A 50 11.38 -2.83 3.69
CA THR A 50 11.17 -2.28 5.03
C THR A 50 12.36 -2.55 5.95
N ASP A 51 12.78 -1.54 6.70
CA ASP A 51 13.87 -1.63 7.67
C ASP A 51 13.45 -2.29 8.99
N SER A 52 12.14 -2.46 9.20
CA SER A 52 11.59 -3.01 10.45
C SER A 52 10.28 -3.77 10.20
N PRO A 53 10.32 -4.98 9.63
CA PRO A 53 9.11 -5.80 9.51
C PRO A 53 8.65 -6.26 10.91
N ALA A 54 7.34 -6.31 11.13
CA ALA A 54 6.78 -6.92 12.33
C ALA A 54 7.27 -8.38 12.46
N GLY A 55 7.99 -8.69 13.54
CA GLY A 55 8.48 -10.04 13.82
C GLY A 55 9.79 -10.46 13.13
N LYS A 56 10.37 -9.63 12.25
CA LYS A 56 11.74 -9.85 11.73
C LYS A 56 12.69 -8.98 12.57
N LEU A 57 13.72 -9.61 13.13
CA LEU A 57 14.68 -8.98 14.04
C LEU A 57 15.20 -7.67 13.44
N ALA A 58 14.79 -6.51 13.95
CA ALA A 58 15.66 -5.34 13.91
C ALA A 58 16.97 -5.71 14.61
N VAL A 59 18.07 -4.97 14.40
CA VAL A 59 19.31 -5.27 15.12
C VAL A 59 19.12 -4.98 16.62
N THR A 60 18.65 -5.99 17.35
CA THR A 60 18.18 -5.89 18.75
C THR A 60 19.13 -6.55 19.73
N THR A 61 20.25 -7.11 19.27
CA THR A 61 21.17 -7.88 20.11
C THR A 61 22.60 -7.35 20.08
N ARG A 62 22.92 -6.40 19.18
CA ARG A 62 24.26 -5.83 19.03
C ARG A 62 24.21 -4.34 18.73
N SER A 63 25.23 -3.61 19.17
CA SER A 63 25.48 -2.25 18.70
C SER A 63 25.84 -2.29 17.22
N ILE A 64 25.29 -1.37 16.44
CA ILE A 64 25.64 -1.13 15.03
C ILE A 64 26.16 0.29 14.80
N CYS A 65 26.43 1.02 15.88
CA CYS A 65 26.90 2.38 15.81
C CYS A 65 28.31 2.43 15.19
N VAL A 66 28.53 3.34 14.24
CA VAL A 66 29.86 3.59 13.63
C VAL A 66 30.88 3.94 14.70
N HIS A 67 30.46 4.74 15.68
CA HIS A 67 31.30 5.26 16.76
C HIS A 67 31.59 4.24 17.86
N GLN A 68 31.06 3.01 17.78
CA GLN A 68 31.11 2.04 18.89
C GLN A 68 32.52 1.70 19.38
N ASN A 69 33.56 1.80 18.54
CA ASN A 69 34.92 1.47 18.96
C ASN A 69 35.56 2.58 19.80
N ALA A 70 35.23 3.85 19.52
CA ALA A 70 35.79 5.04 20.18
C ALA A 70 34.84 5.66 21.21
N CYS A 71 33.55 5.30 21.21
CA CYS A 71 32.54 5.87 22.09
C CYS A 71 32.79 5.49 23.57
N ALA A 72 32.93 6.51 24.41
CA ALA A 72 33.08 6.41 25.86
C ALA A 72 31.81 6.82 26.61
N GLN A 73 30.69 7.06 25.91
CA GLN A 73 29.44 7.50 26.53
C GLN A 73 28.97 6.49 27.59
N VAL A 74 28.66 7.02 28.76
CA VAL A 74 28.14 6.28 29.91
C VAL A 74 26.73 6.73 30.25
N ASP A 75 26.04 5.92 31.03
CA ASP A 75 24.74 6.21 31.63
C ASP A 75 23.60 6.72 30.72
N LEU A 76 23.56 6.31 29.45
CA LEU A 76 22.44 6.62 28.55
C LEU A 76 21.07 6.10 29.04
N CYS A 77 21.06 5.12 29.95
CA CYS A 77 19.84 4.57 30.53
C CYS A 77 19.39 5.28 31.82
N GLY A 78 20.17 6.24 32.34
CA GLY A 78 19.84 7.01 33.54
C GLY A 78 19.80 6.18 34.84
N LYS A 79 20.62 5.13 34.93
CA LYS A 79 20.69 4.21 36.08
C LYS A 79 21.96 4.35 36.91
N GLY A 80 22.82 5.33 36.61
CA GLY A 80 24.13 5.51 37.25
C GLY A 80 25.20 4.51 36.75
N CYS A 81 25.18 4.15 35.47
CA CYS A 81 26.13 3.17 34.91
C CYS A 81 27.53 3.76 34.68
N LEU A 82 28.57 3.16 35.26
CA LEU A 82 29.98 3.56 35.06
C LEU A 82 30.66 2.89 33.85
N THR A 83 30.03 1.87 33.27
CA THR A 83 30.56 1.16 32.10
C THR A 83 30.07 1.83 30.82
N PRO A 84 30.93 1.97 29.77
CA PRO A 84 30.50 2.51 28.48
C PRO A 84 29.28 1.78 27.91
N CYS A 85 28.28 2.53 27.45
CA CYS A 85 26.99 1.99 27.01
C CYS A 85 27.11 0.98 25.86
N ARG A 86 28.16 1.06 25.05
CA ARG A 86 28.48 0.08 23.99
C ARG A 86 28.65 -1.37 24.48
N LYS A 87 29.00 -1.56 25.75
CA LYS A 87 29.18 -2.89 26.39
C LYS A 87 27.98 -3.29 27.26
N CYS A 88 26.97 -2.44 27.34
CA CYS A 88 25.79 -2.71 28.17
C CYS A 88 25.01 -3.89 27.57
N LYS A 89 24.62 -4.84 28.43
CA LYS A 89 23.80 -6.00 28.04
C LYS A 89 22.30 -5.73 28.20
N ASP A 90 21.95 -4.80 29.09
CA ASP A 90 20.56 -4.49 29.43
C ASP A 90 19.92 -3.55 28.41
N PHE A 91 20.70 -2.62 27.86
CA PHE A 91 20.23 -1.63 26.90
C PHE A 91 21.17 -1.48 25.72
N LEU A 92 20.59 -1.39 24.53
CA LEU A 92 21.32 -1.07 23.30
C LEU A 92 21.35 0.44 23.08
N CYS A 93 22.55 0.98 22.91
CA CYS A 93 22.77 2.36 22.54
C CYS A 93 22.04 2.74 21.24
N ASN A 94 21.76 1.77 20.34
CA ASN A 94 21.05 1.98 19.08
C ASN A 94 19.70 2.71 19.21
N ARG A 95 19.02 2.61 20.37
CA ARG A 95 17.70 3.22 20.59
C ARG A 95 17.72 4.43 21.52
N LEU A 96 18.77 4.56 22.34
CA LEU A 96 18.82 5.54 23.43
C LEU A 96 19.79 6.68 23.13
N CYS A 97 20.82 6.44 22.32
CA CYS A 97 21.84 7.43 22.04
C CYS A 97 21.31 8.44 21.00
N PRO A 98 21.32 9.74 21.30
CA PRO A 98 20.91 10.78 20.33
C PRO A 98 21.94 10.96 19.20
N GLU A 99 23.21 10.65 19.46
CA GLU A 99 24.31 10.69 18.48
C GLU A 99 24.51 9.35 17.77
N PHE A 100 23.52 8.47 17.83
CA PHE A 100 23.60 7.18 17.16
C PHE A 100 23.64 7.36 15.64
N GLU A 101 24.68 6.80 15.03
CA GLU A 101 24.86 6.81 13.58
C GLU A 101 25.17 5.39 13.11
N ALA A 102 24.48 4.93 12.05
CA ALA A 102 24.67 3.62 11.46
C ALA A 102 24.77 3.72 9.94
N VAL A 103 25.68 2.93 9.35
CA VAL A 103 25.92 2.89 7.91
C VAL A 103 25.16 1.70 7.29
N PRO A 104 24.44 1.89 6.16
CA PRO A 104 23.74 0.81 5.48
C PRO A 104 24.71 -0.27 4.99
N CYS A 105 24.24 -1.51 4.89
CA CYS A 105 25.05 -2.62 4.41
C CYS A 105 25.40 -2.46 2.92
N PRO A 106 26.67 -2.63 2.49
CA PRO A 106 27.07 -2.51 1.08
C PRO A 106 26.41 -3.57 0.18
N LEU A 107 25.96 -4.69 0.74
CA LEU A 107 25.23 -5.72 -0.02
C LEU A 107 23.84 -5.27 -0.45
N LEU A 108 23.27 -4.24 0.17
CA LEU A 108 21.97 -3.68 -0.23
C LEU A 108 22.04 -2.91 -1.54
N GLU A 109 23.23 -2.54 -2.03
CA GLU A 109 23.41 -1.92 -3.34
C GLU A 109 23.28 -2.95 -4.49
N LYS A 110 23.37 -4.24 -4.18
CA LYS A 110 23.33 -5.34 -5.14
C LYS A 110 22.01 -6.10 -5.06
N PRO A 111 21.54 -6.71 -6.15
CA PRO A 111 20.42 -7.66 -6.11
C PRO A 111 20.61 -8.72 -5.01
N PRO A 112 19.57 -9.04 -4.22
CA PRO A 112 18.16 -8.65 -4.34
C PRO A 112 17.78 -7.36 -3.57
N TYR A 113 18.74 -6.53 -3.15
CA TYR A 113 18.52 -5.27 -2.41
C TYR A 113 17.86 -5.45 -1.03
N CYS A 114 17.94 -6.64 -0.44
CA CYS A 114 17.38 -6.94 0.88
C CYS A 114 18.09 -8.12 1.55
N CYS A 115 17.90 -8.26 2.86
CA CYS A 115 18.59 -9.17 3.76
C CYS A 115 17.94 -10.56 3.88
N ASN A 116 16.76 -10.79 3.30
CA ASN A 116 15.98 -12.03 3.48
C ASN A 116 16.76 -13.32 3.20
N GLY A 117 17.70 -13.30 2.25
CA GLY A 117 18.56 -14.44 1.90
C GLY A 117 20.01 -14.27 2.33
N CYS A 118 20.34 -13.26 3.15
CA CYS A 118 21.73 -12.96 3.51
C CYS A 118 22.28 -14.01 4.49
N ILE A 119 23.43 -14.62 4.16
CA ILE A 119 24.09 -15.60 5.04
C ILE A 119 24.65 -14.92 6.27
N GLU A 120 25.19 -13.70 6.12
CA GLU A 120 25.76 -12.94 7.24
C GLU A 120 24.75 -12.63 8.32
N LEU A 121 23.45 -12.55 7.99
CA LEU A 121 22.38 -12.40 8.97
C LEU A 121 22.29 -13.61 9.92
N TYR A 122 22.48 -14.82 9.39
CA TYR A 122 22.34 -16.09 10.13
C TYR A 122 23.67 -16.65 10.66
N GLY A 123 24.82 -16.17 10.14
CA GLY A 123 26.16 -16.58 10.55
C GLY A 123 26.71 -15.79 11.75
N TYR A 124 27.90 -15.21 11.59
CA TYR A 124 28.53 -14.33 12.59
C TYR A 124 27.69 -13.07 12.92
N GLY A 125 26.72 -12.78 12.06
CA GLY A 125 25.71 -11.75 12.26
C GLY A 125 26.15 -10.39 11.72
N CYS A 126 25.25 -9.76 10.96
CA CYS A 126 25.49 -8.49 10.30
C CYS A 126 25.50 -7.33 11.31
N THR A 127 26.44 -6.39 11.15
CA THR A 127 26.61 -5.19 12.00
C THR A 127 26.00 -3.94 11.38
N HIS A 128 25.16 -4.09 10.37
CA HIS A 128 24.49 -2.99 9.67
C HIS A 128 22.99 -3.00 9.95
N PRO A 129 22.28 -1.88 9.74
CA PRO A 129 20.82 -1.88 9.69
C PRO A 129 20.32 -2.91 8.69
N TYR A 130 19.31 -3.67 9.09
CA TYR A 130 18.72 -4.69 8.23
C TYR A 130 17.62 -4.09 7.38
N HIS A 131 17.50 -4.58 6.16
CA HIS A 131 16.44 -4.20 5.23
C HIS A 131 15.80 -5.46 4.67
N PHE A 132 14.51 -5.66 4.88
CA PHE A 132 13.81 -6.87 4.47
C PHE A 132 12.70 -6.56 3.47
N TYR A 133 12.41 -7.54 2.63
CA TYR A 133 11.19 -7.57 1.83
C TYR A 133 10.16 -8.44 2.56
N ASP A 134 8.99 -7.89 2.84
CA ASP A 134 7.88 -8.60 3.47
C ASP A 134 6.64 -8.39 2.61
N ALA A 135 6.02 -9.47 2.15
CA ALA A 135 4.94 -9.38 1.16
C ALA A 135 3.73 -8.61 1.69
N LYS A 136 3.40 -8.78 2.98
CA LYS A 136 2.30 -8.08 3.64
C LYS A 136 2.60 -6.59 3.78
N ALA A 137 3.74 -6.24 4.38
CA ALA A 137 4.13 -4.84 4.52
C ALA A 137 4.27 -4.15 3.15
N ALA A 138 4.80 -4.83 2.14
CA ALA A 138 4.92 -4.30 0.79
C ALA A 138 3.56 -4.07 0.12
N HIS A 139 2.59 -4.96 0.37
CA HIS A 139 1.23 -4.82 -0.14
C HIS A 139 0.48 -3.66 0.52
N GLU A 140 0.61 -3.51 1.84
CA GLU A 140 0.07 -2.39 2.61
C GLU A 140 0.66 -1.07 2.09
N LYS A 141 2.00 -0.94 2.02
CA LYS A 141 2.67 0.25 1.47
C LYS A 141 2.21 0.60 0.05
N ALA A 142 2.03 -0.40 -0.81
CA ALA A 142 1.56 -0.19 -2.18
C ALA A 142 0.10 0.27 -2.23
N THR A 143 -0.75 -0.26 -1.34
CA THR A 143 -2.16 0.10 -1.21
C THR A 143 -2.31 1.50 -0.62
N ASP A 144 -1.57 1.81 0.44
CA ASP A 144 -1.55 3.13 1.07
C ASP A 144 -1.11 4.19 0.07
N ARG A 145 -0.04 3.94 -0.70
CA ARG A 145 0.40 4.86 -1.75
C ARG A 145 -0.68 5.08 -2.80
N LYS A 146 -1.42 4.03 -3.17
CA LYS A 146 -2.52 4.13 -4.13
C LYS A 146 -3.68 4.96 -3.58
N VAL A 147 -4.02 4.77 -2.29
CA VAL A 147 -5.03 5.57 -1.60
C VAL A 147 -4.56 7.02 -1.52
N ALA A 148 -3.38 7.28 -0.96
CA ALA A 148 -2.80 8.61 -0.81
C ALA A 148 -2.70 9.38 -2.12
N SER A 149 -2.31 8.73 -3.22
CA SER A 149 -2.27 9.36 -4.56
C SER A 149 -3.63 9.80 -5.10
N ARG A 150 -4.72 9.31 -4.51
CA ARG A 150 -6.12 9.58 -4.87
C ARG A 150 -6.87 10.27 -3.74
N MET A 151 -6.18 10.63 -2.66
CA MET A 151 -6.75 11.44 -1.60
C MET A 151 -6.74 12.89 -2.03
N GLY A 152 -7.80 13.60 -1.67
CA GLY A 152 -7.96 15.02 -2.00
C GLY A 152 -9.07 15.25 -3.01
N ILE A 153 -9.26 16.53 -3.30
CA ILE A 153 -10.27 17.05 -4.22
C ILE A 153 -9.55 17.41 -5.51
N ASP A 154 -10.01 16.87 -6.63
CA ASP A 154 -9.46 17.16 -7.96
C ASP A 154 -10.04 18.47 -8.53
N CYS A 155 -10.04 19.53 -7.72
CA CYS A 155 -10.41 20.88 -8.15
C CYS A 155 -9.80 21.94 -7.23
N THR A 156 -9.64 23.15 -7.77
CA THR A 156 -9.18 24.28 -6.97
C THR A 156 -10.29 24.80 -6.05
N PRO A 157 -9.95 25.52 -4.96
CA PRO A 157 -10.95 26.14 -4.08
C PRO A 157 -11.88 27.11 -4.82
N GLU A 158 -11.37 27.84 -5.80
CA GLU A 158 -12.12 28.81 -6.60
C GLU A 158 -13.16 28.13 -7.50
N GLU A 159 -12.78 27.05 -8.18
CA GLU A 159 -13.68 26.25 -9.01
C GLU A 159 -14.78 25.57 -8.18
N LEU A 160 -14.43 25.12 -6.97
CA LEU A 160 -15.39 24.55 -6.03
C LEU A 160 -16.39 25.60 -5.55
N ALA A 161 -15.92 26.81 -5.23
CA ALA A 161 -16.79 27.92 -4.84
C ALA A 161 -17.74 28.34 -5.97
N ALA A 162 -17.24 28.44 -7.20
CA ALA A 162 -18.05 28.74 -8.39
C ALA A 162 -19.14 27.69 -8.63
N THR A 163 -18.77 26.41 -8.54
CA THR A 163 -19.71 25.28 -8.65
C THR A 163 -20.78 25.35 -7.55
N THR A 164 -20.35 25.60 -6.31
CA THR A 164 -21.23 25.72 -5.14
C THR A 164 -22.23 26.87 -5.29
N ALA A 165 -21.81 28.01 -5.84
CA ALA A 165 -22.69 29.16 -6.08
C ALA A 165 -23.82 28.81 -7.08
N ILE A 166 -23.50 28.10 -8.17
CA ILE A 166 -24.50 27.64 -9.14
C ILE A 166 -25.48 26.65 -8.50
N VAL A 167 -24.95 25.71 -7.70
CA VAL A 167 -25.77 24.72 -7.00
C VAL A 167 -26.70 25.38 -5.98
N LYS A 168 -26.22 26.35 -5.20
CA LYS A 168 -27.05 27.13 -4.27
C LYS A 168 -28.22 27.81 -4.98
N LYS A 169 -27.97 28.45 -6.12
CA LYS A 169 -29.03 29.09 -6.93
C LYS A 169 -30.08 28.09 -7.41
N GLY A 170 -29.65 26.92 -7.91
CA GLY A 170 -30.58 25.89 -8.37
C GLY A 170 -31.37 25.23 -7.24
N LEU A 171 -30.74 25.01 -6.07
CA LEU A 171 -31.40 24.46 -4.88
C LEU A 171 -32.46 25.42 -4.33
N ALA A 172 -32.20 26.73 -4.32
CA ALA A 172 -33.20 27.73 -3.94
C ALA A 172 -34.43 27.74 -4.86
N GLN A 173 -34.26 27.32 -6.12
CA GLN A 173 -35.34 27.12 -7.09
C GLN A 173 -36.01 25.73 -6.99
N GLY A 174 -35.61 24.91 -6.01
CA GLY A 174 -36.15 23.55 -5.81
C GLY A 174 -35.64 22.51 -6.83
N GLN A 175 -34.63 22.84 -7.63
CA GLN A 175 -34.07 21.91 -8.62
C GLN A 175 -33.23 20.82 -7.95
N SER A 176 -33.29 19.61 -8.50
CA SER A 176 -32.39 18.53 -8.04
C SER A 176 -30.96 18.75 -8.51
N ILE A 177 -29.95 18.37 -7.72
CA ILE A 177 -28.52 18.47 -8.11
C ILE A 177 -28.26 17.88 -9.51
N ARG A 178 -28.83 16.72 -9.82
CA ARG A 178 -28.67 16.10 -11.13
C ARG A 178 -29.16 17.02 -12.27
N HIS A 179 -30.25 17.73 -12.06
CA HIS A 179 -30.78 18.69 -13.03
C HIS A 179 -29.88 19.93 -13.14
N ILE A 180 -29.41 20.46 -12.01
CA ILE A 180 -28.51 21.61 -11.98
C ILE A 180 -27.21 21.31 -12.75
N PHE A 181 -26.61 20.13 -12.52
CA PHE A 181 -25.40 19.71 -13.22
C PHE A 181 -25.63 19.48 -14.72
N ALA A 182 -26.77 18.90 -15.11
CA ALA A 182 -27.12 18.71 -16.51
C ALA A 182 -27.38 20.04 -17.25
N ALA A 183 -27.92 21.04 -16.56
CA ALA A 183 -28.19 22.36 -17.15
C ALA A 183 -26.92 23.24 -17.28
N ASN A 184 -25.84 22.87 -16.59
CA ASN A 184 -24.60 23.66 -16.50
C ASN A 184 -23.37 22.81 -16.84
N GLU A 185 -23.49 21.96 -17.86
CA GLU A 185 -22.37 21.16 -18.36
C GLU A 185 -21.20 22.07 -18.79
N GLY A 186 -19.98 21.68 -18.41
CA GLY A 186 -18.76 22.45 -18.69
C GLY A 186 -18.44 23.60 -17.70
N LYS A 187 -19.35 23.96 -16.79
CA LYS A 187 -19.12 25.01 -15.76
C LYS A 187 -18.87 24.45 -14.36
N MET A 188 -18.96 23.14 -14.20
CA MET A 188 -18.85 22.44 -12.91
C MET A 188 -17.45 21.84 -12.76
N CYS A 189 -16.89 21.92 -11.56
CA CYS A 189 -15.56 21.39 -11.27
C CYS A 189 -15.49 19.85 -11.19
N CYS A 190 -16.63 19.18 -11.07
CA CYS A 190 -16.67 17.74 -10.86
C CYS A 190 -17.95 17.10 -11.40
N SER A 191 -18.07 15.78 -11.29
CA SER A 191 -19.31 15.08 -11.61
C SER A 191 -20.37 15.29 -10.52
N TRP A 192 -21.65 15.23 -10.88
CA TRP A 192 -22.74 15.34 -9.89
C TRP A 192 -22.65 14.30 -8.77
N ARG A 193 -22.07 13.11 -9.04
CA ARG A 193 -21.84 12.07 -8.01
C ARG A 193 -20.75 12.49 -7.03
N THR A 194 -19.63 12.95 -7.56
CA THR A 194 -18.51 13.47 -6.76
C THR A 194 -18.95 14.64 -5.89
N TYR A 195 -19.81 15.52 -6.40
CA TYR A 195 -20.38 16.61 -5.60
C TYR A 195 -21.24 16.10 -4.43
N TYR A 196 -22.00 15.00 -4.61
CA TYR A 196 -22.71 14.37 -3.48
C TYR A 196 -21.74 13.83 -2.42
N ASP A 197 -20.59 13.30 -2.83
CA ASP A 197 -19.57 12.82 -1.90
C ASP A 197 -18.95 14.00 -1.13
N TYR A 198 -18.65 15.13 -1.81
CA TYR A 198 -18.17 16.36 -1.15
C TYR A 198 -19.16 16.93 -0.13
N VAL A 199 -20.46 16.88 -0.43
CA VAL A 199 -21.51 17.26 0.54
C VAL A 199 -21.57 16.29 1.73
N GLU A 200 -21.38 14.99 1.51
CA GLU A 200 -21.36 13.99 2.58
C GLU A 200 -20.11 14.12 3.47
N ASP A 201 -18.97 14.50 2.89
CA ASP A 201 -17.70 14.75 3.57
C ASP A 201 -17.66 16.12 4.30
N GLY A 202 -18.69 16.95 4.14
CA GLY A 202 -18.79 18.26 4.79
C GLY A 202 -17.90 19.35 4.19
N LEU A 203 -17.48 19.16 2.93
CA LEU A 203 -16.55 20.06 2.22
C LEU A 203 -17.25 21.26 1.57
N ILE A 204 -18.59 21.28 1.54
CA ILE A 204 -19.38 22.33 0.90
C ILE A 204 -20.06 23.20 1.96
N GLU A 205 -19.72 24.49 1.97
CA GLU A 205 -20.33 25.46 2.87
C GLU A 205 -21.81 25.72 2.50
N ASP A 206 -22.66 25.73 3.53
CA ASP A 206 -24.12 25.94 3.50
C ASP A 206 -24.95 24.91 2.70
N VAL A 207 -24.34 23.87 2.15
CA VAL A 207 -25.07 22.76 1.52
C VAL A 207 -24.82 21.48 2.30
N SER A 208 -25.71 21.19 3.23
CA SER A 208 -25.74 19.93 3.97
C SER A 208 -26.70 18.91 3.35
N ASN A 209 -26.62 17.66 3.83
CA ASN A 209 -27.54 16.59 3.44
C ASN A 209 -29.03 16.92 3.59
N ILE A 210 -29.39 17.89 4.44
CA ILE A 210 -30.76 18.32 4.71
C ILE A 210 -31.36 19.02 3.48
N HIS A 211 -30.53 19.72 2.70
CA HIS A 211 -30.94 20.43 1.49
C HIS A 211 -31.08 19.51 0.27
N LEU A 212 -30.87 18.19 0.44
CA LEU A 212 -30.92 17.18 -0.62
C LEU A 212 -32.18 16.32 -0.49
N PRO A 213 -33.29 16.65 -1.20
CA PRO A 213 -34.61 16.06 -0.94
C PRO A 213 -34.63 14.54 -1.08
N ARG A 214 -33.87 13.99 -2.03
CA ARG A 214 -33.77 12.55 -2.28
C ARG A 214 -32.90 11.82 -1.27
N LYS A 215 -31.86 12.46 -0.73
CA LYS A 215 -30.92 11.82 0.22
C LYS A 215 -31.59 11.58 1.57
N VAL A 216 -32.41 12.54 2.03
CA VAL A 216 -33.19 12.43 3.28
C VAL A 216 -34.36 11.48 3.12
N ARG A 217 -35.04 11.49 1.95
CA ARG A 217 -36.25 10.68 1.72
C ARG A 217 -35.97 9.20 1.45
N TYR A 218 -34.89 8.87 0.74
CA TYR A 218 -34.59 7.47 0.41
C TYR A 218 -33.72 6.81 1.48
N ARG A 219 -34.19 5.69 2.01
CA ARG A 219 -33.39 4.81 2.86
C ARG A 219 -32.13 4.37 2.10
N LYS A 220 -30.95 4.49 2.71
CA LYS A 220 -29.70 3.89 2.18
C LYS A 220 -30.00 2.43 1.84
N ARG A 221 -29.83 2.05 0.58
CA ARG A 221 -30.03 0.65 0.16
C ARG A 221 -29.14 -0.22 1.02
N LYS A 222 -29.70 -1.26 1.65
CA LYS A 222 -28.88 -2.27 2.30
C LYS A 222 -27.97 -2.82 1.22
N LYS A 223 -26.65 -2.61 1.37
CA LYS A 223 -25.70 -3.47 0.66
C LYS A 223 -26.03 -4.87 1.17
N SER A 224 -26.51 -5.75 0.31
CA SER A 224 -26.59 -7.17 0.65
C SER A 224 -25.20 -7.51 1.17
N GLY A 225 -25.07 -7.75 2.48
CA GLY A 225 -23.79 -8.13 3.09
C GLY A 225 -23.26 -9.27 2.25
N GLY A 226 -22.02 -9.14 1.76
CA GLY A 226 -21.47 -9.86 0.61
C GLY A 226 -21.99 -11.28 0.49
N GLN A 227 -23.15 -11.46 -0.14
CA GLN A 227 -23.44 -12.70 -0.80
C GLN A 227 -22.47 -12.66 -1.96
N GLU A 228 -21.52 -13.58 -1.92
CA GLU A 228 -20.78 -14.03 -3.08
C GLU A 228 -21.75 -14.04 -4.25
N ARG A 229 -21.72 -12.97 -5.06
CA ARG A 229 -22.57 -12.89 -6.25
C ARG A 229 -21.88 -13.77 -7.27
N GLY A 230 -22.15 -15.05 -7.15
CA GLY A 230 -21.62 -16.11 -7.99
C GLY A 230 -21.86 -17.45 -7.32
N ILE A 231 -22.38 -18.41 -8.09
CA ILE A 231 -22.23 -19.83 -7.75
C ILE A 231 -20.73 -20.05 -7.46
N PRO A 232 -20.35 -20.71 -6.35
CA PRO A 232 -18.94 -20.99 -6.05
C PRO A 232 -18.25 -21.55 -7.29
N ARG A 233 -17.02 -21.12 -7.59
CA ARG A 233 -16.29 -21.58 -8.79
C ARG A 233 -16.18 -23.11 -8.83
N GLU A 234 -16.10 -23.74 -7.66
CA GLU A 234 -16.10 -25.19 -7.49
C GLU A 234 -17.42 -25.84 -7.95
N ALA A 235 -18.55 -25.15 -7.79
CA ALA A 235 -19.87 -25.58 -8.26
C ALA A 235 -20.15 -25.24 -9.74
N LEU A 236 -19.21 -24.54 -10.42
CA LEU A 236 -19.25 -24.24 -11.85
C LEU A 236 -18.41 -25.22 -12.68
N VAL A 237 -17.70 -26.17 -12.05
CA VAL A 237 -16.95 -27.22 -12.75
C VAL A 237 -17.91 -28.07 -13.59
N GLY A 238 -17.63 -28.22 -14.89
CA GLY A 238 -18.51 -28.87 -15.87
C GLY A 238 -19.58 -27.94 -16.47
N ARG A 239 -19.62 -26.67 -16.05
CA ARG A 239 -20.53 -25.63 -16.54
C ARG A 239 -19.78 -24.36 -16.96
N THR A 240 -18.46 -24.45 -17.13
CA THR A 240 -17.66 -23.32 -17.61
C THR A 240 -17.71 -23.20 -19.13
N TYR A 241 -17.36 -22.03 -19.67
CA TYR A 241 -17.27 -21.84 -21.12
C TYR A 241 -16.21 -22.77 -21.75
N ASP A 242 -15.10 -23.02 -21.05
CA ASP A 242 -14.07 -23.97 -21.46
C ASP A 242 -14.59 -25.42 -21.51
N ASP A 243 -15.59 -25.77 -20.69
CA ASP A 243 -16.25 -27.08 -20.74
C ASP A 243 -17.20 -27.16 -21.95
N PHE A 244 -17.88 -26.07 -22.29
CA PHE A 244 -18.72 -25.97 -23.50
C PHE A 244 -17.89 -26.07 -24.79
N GLU A 245 -16.71 -25.44 -24.84
CA GLU A 245 -15.79 -25.57 -25.98
C GLU A 245 -15.23 -26.98 -26.16
N LYS A 246 -15.25 -27.82 -25.12
CA LYS A 246 -14.84 -29.24 -25.23
C LYS A 246 -15.95 -30.17 -25.69
N LEU A 247 -17.22 -29.71 -25.72
CA LEU A 247 -18.34 -30.49 -26.23
C LEU A 247 -18.25 -30.64 -27.76
N THR A 248 -18.74 -31.77 -28.26
CA THR A 248 -18.89 -32.01 -29.71
C THR A 248 -20.03 -31.17 -30.29
N GLU A 249 -20.01 -30.92 -31.60
CA GLU A 249 -20.99 -30.04 -32.27
C GLU A 249 -22.45 -30.51 -32.09
N GLN A 250 -22.67 -31.83 -32.01
CA GLN A 250 -23.98 -32.44 -31.70
C GLN A 250 -24.44 -32.23 -30.25
N GLN A 251 -23.53 -32.00 -29.32
CA GLN A 251 -23.82 -31.75 -27.89
C GLN A 251 -23.98 -30.27 -27.57
N ARG A 252 -23.65 -29.37 -28.52
CA ARG A 252 -23.80 -27.91 -28.39
C ARG A 252 -25.13 -27.38 -28.90
N LEU A 253 -25.87 -28.19 -29.68
CA LEU A 253 -27.24 -27.94 -30.16
C LEU A 253 -28.26 -28.38 -29.12
#